data_AF-A0A315S0A7-F1
#
_entry.id   AF-A0A315S0A7-F1
#
_cell.length_a   1.000
_cell.length_b   1.000
_cell.length_c   1.000
_cell.angle_alpha   90.00
_cell.angle_beta   90.00
_cell.angle_gamma   90.00
#
_symmetry.space_group_name_H-M   'P 1'
#
loop_
_entity.id
_entity.type
_entity.pdbx_description
1 polymer ?
#
loop_
_entity_poly.entity_id
_entity_poly.type
_entity_poly.pdbx_seq_one_letter_code
_entity_poly.pdbx_strand_id
1 'polypeptide(L)'
;MKKVLVLSLVLVFMLSFSSMVFATPHTLDVVGGGDKQEIKTDRTQEDYISALMDLVDADEAGDVFYPERNQVKYPFVPLYKDGNLVGYGSWVNTIIYSHPEDFIAVLGMANNSKTEESMAVVKKWKPLDANDHHPEMKQEEFLSRYYGMSLKTSFEPEVDIVAGSTISSHTFFFEMKNMLLVFEEYGPEAE
;
A
#
# COMPACT_ATOMS: atom_id res chain seq x y z
N MET A 1 -8.11 11.65 53.63
CA MET A 1 -7.95 10.63 52.57
C MET A 1 -8.84 10.84 51.33
N LYS A 2 -9.88 11.69 51.34
CA LYS A 2 -10.74 11.92 50.14
C LYS A 2 -10.21 12.93 49.11
N LYS A 3 -9.28 13.82 49.46
CA LYS A 3 -8.79 14.89 48.56
C LYS A 3 -7.64 14.47 47.64
N VAL A 4 -6.90 13.40 47.98
CA VAL A 4 -5.78 12.90 47.16
C VAL A 4 -6.27 12.01 46.02
N LEU A 5 -7.38 11.29 46.24
CA LEU A 5 -7.95 10.39 45.23
C LEU A 5 -8.53 11.14 44.02
N VAL A 6 -9.06 12.36 44.23
CA VAL A 6 -9.69 13.16 43.17
C VAL A 6 -8.64 13.79 42.24
N LEU A 7 -7.45 14.14 42.76
CA LEU A 7 -6.37 14.66 41.90
C LEU A 7 -5.77 13.57 40.98
N SER A 8 -5.65 12.32 41.46
CA SER A 8 -5.15 11.23 40.61
C SER A 8 -6.15 10.82 39.53
N LEU A 9 -7.46 10.91 39.77
CA LEU A 9 -8.47 10.57 38.77
C LEU A 9 -8.54 11.59 37.62
N VAL A 10 -8.28 12.87 37.92
CA VAL A 10 -8.27 13.95 36.91
C VAL A 10 -6.99 13.92 36.06
N LEU A 11 -5.85 13.49 36.64
CA LEU A 11 -4.61 13.32 35.86
C LEU A 11 -4.68 12.15 34.88
N VAL A 12 -5.37 11.06 35.22
CA VAL A 12 -5.54 9.91 34.33
C VAL A 12 -6.49 10.22 33.16
N PHE A 13 -7.51 11.07 33.37
CA PHE A 13 -8.43 11.49 32.30
C PHE A 13 -7.82 12.51 31.33
N MET A 14 -6.78 13.25 31.73
CA MET A 14 -6.07 14.18 30.84
C MET A 14 -5.01 13.49 29.96
N LEU A 15 -4.58 12.27 30.32
CA LEU A 15 -3.62 11.48 29.54
C LEU A 15 -4.29 10.55 28.51
N SER A 16 -5.62 10.37 28.56
CA SER A 16 -6.35 9.50 27.63
C SER A 16 -6.92 10.22 26.39
N PHE A 17 -6.63 11.52 26.21
CA PHE A 17 -7.11 12.30 25.05
C PHE A 17 -6.01 12.69 24.05
N SER A 18 -4.76 12.27 24.26
CA SER A 18 -3.63 12.64 23.39
C SER A 18 -3.31 11.63 22.28
N SER A 19 -4.21 10.71 21.94
CA SER A 19 -4.01 9.79 20.80
C SER A 19 -5.22 9.69 19.88
N MET A 20 -6.01 10.75 19.75
CA MET A 20 -6.72 10.96 18.49
C MET A 20 -5.72 11.54 17.50
N VAL A 21 -4.85 10.66 16.97
CA VAL A 21 -4.31 10.88 15.63
C VAL A 21 -5.55 10.85 14.75
N PHE A 22 -6.03 12.03 14.37
CA PHE A 22 -7.02 12.10 13.31
C PHE A 22 -6.39 11.41 12.11
N ALA A 23 -6.98 10.30 11.66
CA ALA A 23 -6.59 9.62 10.45
C ALA A 23 -6.59 10.66 9.32
N THR A 24 -5.41 11.16 8.97
CA THR A 24 -5.26 12.12 7.89
C THR A 24 -5.42 11.35 6.59
N PRO A 25 -6.30 11.79 5.67
CA PRO A 25 -6.40 11.19 4.34
C PRO A 25 -5.02 11.13 3.70
N HIS A 26 -4.69 10.02 3.02
CA HIS A 26 -3.43 9.94 2.29
C HIS A 26 -3.44 10.94 1.14
N THR A 27 -2.59 11.97 1.25
CA THR A 27 -2.43 13.03 0.24
C THR A 27 -1.21 12.78 -0.62
N LEU A 28 -1.41 12.81 -1.94
CA LEU A 28 -0.32 13.01 -2.89
C LEU A 28 -0.22 14.48 -3.30
N ASP A 29 0.96 15.06 -3.09
CA ASP A 29 1.37 16.28 -3.77
C ASP A 29 1.82 15.90 -5.19
N VAL A 30 0.94 16.05 -6.18
CA VAL A 30 1.30 15.83 -7.59
C VAL A 30 1.93 17.11 -8.16
N VAL A 31 3.25 17.09 -8.38
CA VAL A 31 3.96 18.18 -9.05
C VAL A 31 3.91 17.96 -10.56
N GLY A 32 2.84 18.43 -11.20
CA GLY A 32 2.68 18.40 -12.65
C GLY A 32 1.67 19.41 -13.16
N GLY A 33 2.15 20.54 -13.69
CA GLY A 33 1.35 21.48 -14.48
C GLY A 33 0.58 22.54 -13.70
N GLY A 34 1.26 23.65 -13.35
CA GLY A 34 0.60 24.94 -13.11
C GLY A 34 0.18 25.23 -11.67
N ASP A 35 -0.47 24.31 -10.96
CA ASP A 35 -0.90 24.50 -9.57
C ASP A 35 -0.85 23.17 -8.79
N LYS A 36 -0.55 23.23 -7.48
CA LYS A 36 -0.61 22.06 -6.60
C LYS A 36 -2.06 21.58 -6.49
N GLN A 37 -2.42 20.50 -7.17
CA GLN A 37 -3.66 19.78 -6.89
C GLN A 37 -3.41 18.80 -5.74
N GLU A 38 -4.01 19.06 -4.57
CA GLU A 38 -4.20 18.04 -3.55
C GLU A 38 -5.26 17.07 -4.05
N ILE A 39 -4.86 15.84 -4.32
CA ILE A 39 -5.77 14.77 -4.70
C ILE A 39 -5.80 13.75 -3.57
N LYS A 40 -7.00 13.51 -3.05
CA LYS A 40 -7.27 12.62 -1.91
C LYS A 40 -8.22 11.53 -2.38
N THR A 41 -7.92 10.29 -2.04
CA THR A 41 -8.99 9.31 -1.89
C THR A 41 -9.56 9.51 -0.49
N ASP A 42 -10.85 9.23 -0.28
CA ASP A 42 -11.48 9.37 1.04
C ASP A 42 -10.99 8.29 2.04
N ARG A 43 -10.03 7.44 1.63
CA ARG A 43 -9.48 6.33 2.42
C ARG A 43 -8.41 6.81 3.40
N THR A 44 -8.55 6.32 4.62
CA THR A 44 -7.60 6.45 5.72
C THR A 44 -6.52 5.37 5.65
N GLN A 45 -5.47 5.51 6.46
CA GLN A 45 -4.46 4.47 6.62
C GLN A 45 -5.09 3.15 7.10
N GLU A 46 -6.05 3.21 8.03
CA GLU A 46 -6.75 2.04 8.54
C GLU A 46 -7.55 1.32 7.43
N ASP A 47 -8.15 2.05 6.49
CA ASP A 47 -8.86 1.46 5.37
C ASP A 47 -7.93 0.64 4.47
N TYR A 48 -6.72 1.12 4.20
CA TYR A 48 -5.72 0.36 3.43
C TYR A 48 -5.25 -0.88 4.17
N ILE A 49 -4.97 -0.77 5.48
CA ILE A 49 -4.54 -1.91 6.30
C ILE A 49 -5.63 -2.98 6.32
N SER A 50 -6.90 -2.61 6.51
CA SER A 50 -8.02 -3.54 6.46
C SER A 50 -8.11 -4.22 5.09
N ALA A 51 -8.02 -3.44 4.00
CA ALA A 51 -8.10 -3.98 2.66
C ALA A 51 -6.93 -4.92 2.30
N LEU A 52 -5.75 -4.67 2.87
CA LEU A 52 -4.56 -5.52 2.77
C LEU A 52 -4.71 -6.82 3.55
N MET A 53 -5.23 -6.76 4.79
CA MET A 53 -5.51 -7.97 5.57
C MET A 53 -6.52 -8.86 4.86
N ASP A 54 -7.59 -8.28 4.34
CA ASP A 54 -8.61 -8.99 3.55
C ASP A 54 -8.03 -9.58 2.25
N LEU A 55 -7.02 -8.95 1.64
CA LEU A 55 -6.45 -9.43 0.38
C LEU A 55 -5.70 -10.76 0.52
N VAL A 56 -5.13 -11.04 1.69
CA VAL A 56 -4.32 -12.23 1.95
C VAL A 56 -4.82 -13.07 3.13
N ASP A 57 -6.05 -12.79 3.59
CA ASP A 57 -6.65 -13.42 4.77
C ASP A 57 -5.71 -13.40 5.99
N ALA A 58 -5.11 -12.24 6.28
CA ALA A 58 -4.24 -12.04 7.44
C ALA A 58 -5.06 -11.74 8.71
N ASP A 59 -4.55 -12.20 9.85
CA ASP A 59 -5.19 -12.02 11.15
C ASP A 59 -4.68 -10.75 11.86
N GLU A 60 -3.47 -10.30 11.51
CA GLU A 60 -2.79 -9.17 12.14
C GLU A 60 -1.95 -8.37 11.15
N ALA A 61 -1.88 -7.07 11.36
CA ALA A 61 -0.96 -6.15 10.70
C ALA A 61 -0.07 -5.48 11.76
N GLY A 62 1.23 -5.38 11.48
CA GLY A 62 2.18 -4.68 12.35
C GLY A 62 2.21 -3.17 12.10
N ASP A 63 3.28 -2.53 12.57
CA ASP A 63 3.46 -1.08 12.43
C ASP A 63 3.73 -0.68 10.97
N VAL A 64 3.15 0.45 10.56
CA VAL A 64 3.42 1.03 9.25
C VAL A 64 4.79 1.69 9.23
N PHE A 65 5.61 1.29 8.28
CA PHE A 65 6.94 1.81 8.04
C PHE A 65 7.01 2.60 6.73
N TYR A 66 7.69 3.75 6.76
CA TYR A 66 7.89 4.63 5.61
C TYR A 66 9.38 4.70 5.25
N PRO A 67 9.81 4.13 4.10
CA PRO A 67 11.20 4.10 3.65
C PRO A 67 11.82 5.47 3.37
N GLU A 68 11.04 6.43 2.86
CA GLU A 68 11.55 7.73 2.40
C GLU A 68 11.34 8.84 3.43
N ARG A 69 12.29 9.78 3.50
CA ARG A 69 12.17 11.01 4.32
C ARG A 69 10.98 11.91 3.96
N ASN A 70 10.40 11.73 2.76
CA ASN A 70 9.24 12.48 2.30
C ASN A 70 7.91 11.71 2.46
N GLN A 71 7.90 10.56 3.15
CA GLN A 71 6.73 9.89 3.77
C GLN A 71 5.52 9.52 2.89
N VAL A 72 5.49 9.76 1.59
CA VAL A 72 4.23 9.63 0.83
C VAL A 72 4.18 8.46 -0.14
N LYS A 73 5.29 8.03 -0.75
CA LYS A 73 5.16 7.26 -2.00
C LYS A 73 4.79 5.78 -1.82
N TYR A 74 5.42 5.05 -0.89
CA TYR A 74 5.08 3.63 -0.62
C TYR A 74 5.35 3.26 0.84
N PRO A 75 4.32 3.23 1.72
CA PRO A 75 4.45 2.62 3.03
C PRO A 75 4.54 1.09 2.92
N PHE A 76 5.10 0.45 3.93
CA PHE A 76 5.03 -0.99 4.11
C PHE A 76 4.46 -1.35 5.47
N VAL A 77 3.61 -2.37 5.51
CA VAL A 77 3.04 -2.95 6.72
C VAL A 77 3.25 -4.46 6.71
N PRO A 78 3.92 -5.06 7.71
CA PRO A 78 4.03 -6.51 7.78
C PRO A 78 2.67 -7.12 8.11
N LEU A 79 2.27 -8.15 7.36
CA LEU A 79 1.00 -8.86 7.52
C LEU A 79 1.26 -10.27 8.02
N TYR A 80 0.49 -10.72 9.00
CA TYR A 80 0.67 -12.00 9.66
C TYR A 80 -0.58 -12.87 9.61
N LYS A 81 -0.38 -14.17 9.40
CA LYS A 81 -1.42 -15.20 9.51
C LYS A 81 -0.92 -16.32 10.40
N ASP A 82 -1.68 -16.68 11.42
CA ASP A 82 -1.28 -17.65 12.45
C ASP A 82 0.13 -17.35 13.04
N GLY A 83 0.46 -16.06 13.19
CA GLY A 83 1.77 -15.60 13.69
C GLY A 83 2.93 -15.69 12.68
N ASN A 84 2.68 -16.10 11.44
CA ASN A 84 3.68 -16.16 10.38
C ASN A 84 3.56 -14.96 9.45
N LEU A 85 4.70 -14.33 9.11
CA LEU A 85 4.73 -13.25 8.12
C LEU A 85 4.32 -13.80 6.74
N VAL A 86 3.24 -13.28 6.18
CA VAL A 86 2.74 -13.65 4.84
C VAL A 86 3.24 -12.69 3.75
N GLY A 87 3.67 -11.50 4.14
CA GLY A 87 4.27 -10.49 3.25
C GLY A 87 4.18 -9.09 3.85
N TYR A 88 4.60 -8.11 3.06
CA TYR A 88 4.49 -6.70 3.39
C TYR A 88 3.46 -6.06 2.47
N GLY A 89 2.36 -5.59 3.06
CA GLY A 89 1.38 -4.80 2.37
C GLY A 89 1.91 -3.41 2.06
N SER A 90 1.55 -2.86 0.90
CA SER A 90 1.82 -1.50 0.47
C SER A 90 0.62 -0.96 -0.30
N TRP A 91 0.50 0.36 -0.38
CA TRP A 91 -0.53 1.04 -1.15
C TRP A 91 0.05 2.28 -1.81
N VAL A 92 -0.60 2.69 -2.89
CA VAL A 92 -0.27 3.93 -3.58
C VAL A 92 -1.55 4.56 -4.12
N ASN A 93 -1.59 5.88 -4.01
CA ASN A 93 -2.56 6.69 -4.71
C ASN A 93 -1.93 7.12 -6.04
N THR A 94 -2.71 7.25 -7.10
CA THR A 94 -2.20 7.69 -8.40
C THR A 94 -3.29 8.42 -9.16
N ILE A 95 -2.92 9.02 -10.28
CA ILE A 95 -3.87 9.66 -11.19
C ILE A 95 -3.88 8.88 -12.49
N ILE A 96 -5.04 8.39 -12.86
CA ILE A 96 -5.28 7.77 -14.16
C ILE A 96 -6.42 8.56 -14.82
N TYR A 97 -6.16 9.08 -16.03
CA TYR A 97 -7.11 9.94 -16.76
C TYR A 97 -7.74 11.08 -15.93
N SER A 98 -6.94 11.77 -15.12
CA SER A 98 -7.40 12.86 -14.22
C SER A 98 -8.36 12.41 -13.10
N HIS A 99 -8.49 11.11 -12.86
CA HIS A 99 -9.21 10.56 -11.73
C HIS A 99 -8.23 10.03 -10.68
N PRO A 100 -8.46 10.30 -9.38
CA PRO A 100 -7.76 9.58 -8.33
C PRO A 100 -8.08 8.09 -8.43
N GLU A 101 -7.03 7.29 -8.50
CA GLU A 101 -7.12 5.85 -8.35
C GLU A 101 -6.18 5.41 -7.24
N ASP A 102 -6.48 4.26 -6.64
CA ASP A 102 -5.59 3.64 -5.68
C ASP A 102 -5.64 2.14 -5.79
N PHE A 103 -4.52 1.54 -5.39
CA PHE A 103 -4.39 0.10 -5.35
C PHE A 103 -3.47 -0.30 -4.20
N ILE A 104 -3.63 -1.56 -3.82
CA ILE A 104 -2.83 -2.20 -2.78
C ILE A 104 -2.11 -3.40 -3.36
N ALA A 105 -0.95 -3.69 -2.81
CA ALA A 105 -0.16 -4.86 -3.16
C ALA A 105 0.46 -5.47 -1.90
N VAL A 106 0.61 -6.79 -1.90
CA VAL A 106 1.42 -7.51 -0.91
C VAL A 106 2.67 -7.99 -1.61
N LEU A 107 3.82 -7.61 -1.06
CA LEU A 107 5.15 -7.95 -1.55
C LEU A 107 5.82 -8.96 -0.62
N GLY A 108 6.82 -9.66 -1.13
CA GLY A 108 7.75 -10.42 -0.32
C GLY A 108 8.83 -11.05 -1.17
N MET A 109 9.85 -11.62 -0.53
CA MET A 109 10.93 -12.30 -1.25
C MET A 109 10.41 -13.54 -1.99
N ALA A 110 10.92 -13.79 -3.20
CA ALA A 110 10.75 -15.04 -3.91
C ALA A 110 11.30 -16.17 -3.02
N ASN A 111 10.46 -17.14 -2.65
CA ASN A 111 10.77 -18.20 -1.67
C ASN A 111 10.85 -17.80 -0.19
N ASN A 112 10.33 -16.63 0.19
CA ASN A 112 10.26 -16.16 1.59
C ASN A 112 11.62 -16.17 2.31
N SER A 113 12.71 -16.01 1.56
CA SER A 113 14.07 -15.97 2.06
C SER A 113 14.86 -14.90 1.31
N LYS A 114 15.58 -14.07 2.05
CA LYS A 114 16.53 -13.10 1.49
C LYS A 114 17.87 -13.82 1.28
N THR A 115 18.17 -14.09 0.02
CA THR A 115 19.48 -14.58 -0.44
C THR A 115 20.01 -13.60 -1.48
N GLU A 116 21.32 -13.61 -1.77
CA GLU A 116 21.90 -12.78 -2.85
C GLU A 116 21.21 -13.03 -4.21
N GLU A 117 20.56 -14.19 -4.38
CA GLU A 117 19.86 -14.59 -5.60
C GLU A 117 18.34 -14.37 -5.55
N SER A 118 17.78 -14.07 -4.37
CA SER A 118 16.34 -13.89 -4.16
C SER A 118 15.94 -12.44 -4.41
N MET A 119 14.83 -12.26 -5.13
CA MET A 119 14.29 -10.94 -5.46
C MET A 119 12.93 -10.75 -4.81
N ALA A 120 12.56 -9.50 -4.55
CA ALA A 120 11.20 -9.18 -4.17
C ALA A 120 10.25 -9.48 -5.33
N VAL A 121 9.06 -9.96 -4.96
CA VAL A 121 7.98 -10.23 -5.90
C VAL A 121 6.64 -9.71 -5.38
N VAL A 122 5.76 -9.36 -6.31
CA VAL A 122 4.34 -9.13 -6.02
C VAL A 122 3.69 -10.48 -5.70
N LYS A 123 3.16 -10.65 -4.49
CA LYS A 123 2.46 -11.86 -4.05
C LYS A 123 0.97 -11.79 -4.43
N LYS A 124 0.35 -10.64 -4.18
CA LYS A 124 -1.05 -10.31 -4.48
C LYS A 124 -1.18 -8.81 -4.71
N TRP A 125 -2.20 -8.40 -5.46
CA TRP A 125 -2.57 -6.99 -5.58
C TRP A 125 -4.03 -6.86 -5.98
N LYS A 126 -4.64 -5.70 -5.74
CA LYS A 126 -5.94 -5.33 -6.32
C LYS A 126 -6.08 -3.80 -6.38
N PRO A 127 -6.75 -3.24 -7.40
CA PRO A 127 -7.20 -1.86 -7.36
C PRO A 127 -8.35 -1.72 -6.35
N LEU A 128 -8.38 -0.61 -5.61
CA LEU A 128 -9.47 -0.28 -4.69
C LEU A 128 -10.45 0.73 -5.32
N ASP A 129 -9.95 1.69 -6.09
CA ASP A 129 -10.75 2.61 -6.92
C ASP A 129 -10.59 2.37 -8.43
N ALA A 130 -10.53 1.10 -8.86
CA ALA A 130 -10.72 0.80 -10.28
C ALA A 130 -12.12 1.30 -10.66
N ASN A 131 -12.12 2.47 -11.30
CA ASN A 131 -13.26 3.21 -11.78
C ASN A 131 -14.21 2.26 -12.52
N ASP A 132 -15.52 2.57 -12.54
CA ASP A 132 -16.56 1.82 -13.28
C ASP A 132 -16.25 1.65 -14.78
N HIS A 133 -15.18 2.28 -15.27
CA HIS A 133 -14.65 2.24 -16.63
C HIS A 133 -13.73 1.04 -16.91
N HIS A 134 -13.19 0.39 -15.88
CA HIS A 134 -12.28 -0.77 -16.01
C HIS A 134 -12.61 -1.92 -15.04
N PRO A 135 -13.87 -2.40 -15.00
CA PRO A 135 -14.30 -3.45 -14.05
C PRO A 135 -13.57 -4.78 -14.22
N GLU A 136 -13.05 -5.05 -15.41
CA GLU A 136 -12.23 -6.22 -15.70
C GLU A 136 -10.95 -6.28 -14.87
N MET A 137 -10.39 -5.13 -14.46
CA MET A 137 -9.20 -5.07 -13.60
C MET A 137 -9.46 -5.57 -12.18
N LYS A 138 -10.72 -5.87 -11.82
CA LYS A 138 -11.09 -6.53 -10.57
C LYS A 138 -11.15 -8.06 -10.69
N GLN A 139 -11.03 -8.60 -11.90
CA GLN A 139 -11.10 -10.05 -12.14
C GLN A 139 -9.74 -10.70 -11.91
N GLU A 140 -9.72 -11.86 -11.24
CA GLU A 140 -8.49 -12.58 -10.89
C GLU A 140 -7.63 -12.95 -12.11
N GLU A 141 -8.24 -13.15 -13.28
CA GLU A 141 -7.51 -13.40 -14.54
C GLU A 141 -6.55 -12.26 -14.89
N PHE A 142 -6.91 -11.01 -14.62
CA PHE A 142 -6.04 -9.86 -14.88
C PHE A 142 -5.08 -9.62 -13.70
N LEU A 143 -5.56 -9.74 -12.47
CA LEU A 143 -4.74 -9.55 -11.27
C LEU A 143 -3.56 -10.53 -11.25
N SER A 144 -3.82 -11.80 -11.57
CA SER A 144 -2.83 -12.88 -11.49
C SER A 144 -1.66 -12.74 -12.46
N ARG A 145 -1.79 -11.93 -13.52
CA ARG A 145 -0.71 -11.65 -14.47
C ARG A 145 0.47 -10.92 -13.85
N TYR A 146 0.23 -10.22 -12.74
CA TYR A 146 1.27 -9.50 -12.00
C TYR A 146 1.81 -10.31 -10.82
N TYR A 147 1.26 -11.48 -10.50
CA TYR A 147 1.80 -12.31 -9.42
C TYR A 147 3.16 -12.88 -9.81
N GLY A 148 4.13 -12.80 -8.91
CA GLY A 148 5.52 -13.16 -9.18
C GLY A 148 6.31 -12.09 -9.95
N MET A 149 5.69 -10.96 -10.31
CA MET A 149 6.39 -9.83 -10.91
C MET A 149 7.54 -9.37 -10.01
N SER A 150 8.72 -9.19 -10.60
CA SER A 150 9.96 -8.73 -9.94
C SER A 150 10.54 -7.52 -10.68
N LEU A 151 11.64 -6.94 -10.17
CA LEU A 151 12.35 -5.88 -10.89
C LEU A 151 12.88 -6.29 -12.27
N LYS A 152 13.12 -7.59 -12.49
CA LYS A 152 13.53 -8.14 -13.80
C LYS A 152 12.37 -8.33 -14.77
N THR A 153 11.12 -8.24 -14.30
CA THR A 153 9.94 -8.35 -15.17
C THR A 153 9.92 -7.16 -16.13
N SER A 154 9.89 -7.47 -17.42
CA SER A 154 9.69 -6.52 -18.51
C SER A 154 8.20 -6.27 -18.70
N PHE A 155 7.85 -5.07 -19.13
CA PHE A 155 6.49 -4.81 -19.56
C PHE A 155 6.27 -5.49 -20.92
N GLU A 156 5.34 -6.43 -20.99
CA GLU A 156 4.97 -7.11 -22.24
C GLU A 156 3.64 -6.55 -22.75
N PRO A 157 3.65 -5.56 -23.66
CA PRO A 157 2.42 -4.94 -24.16
C PRO A 157 1.54 -5.91 -24.97
N GLU A 158 2.10 -7.04 -25.42
CA GLU A 158 1.41 -8.04 -26.24
C GLU A 158 0.59 -9.06 -25.41
N VAL A 159 0.71 -9.08 -24.08
CA VAL A 159 0.00 -10.00 -23.17
C VAL A 159 -1.27 -9.34 -22.58
N ASP A 160 -2.09 -8.73 -23.45
CA ASP A 160 -3.35 -8.05 -23.11
C ASP A 160 -3.16 -6.85 -22.18
N ILE A 161 -2.93 -5.70 -22.81
CA ILE A 161 -3.65 -4.51 -22.37
C ILE A 161 -5.13 -4.81 -22.61
N VAL A 162 -5.97 -4.81 -21.57
CA VAL A 162 -7.42 -4.81 -21.77
C VAL A 162 -7.74 -3.74 -22.83
N ALA A 163 -8.45 -4.12 -23.89
CA ALA A 163 -8.84 -3.17 -24.92
C ALA A 163 -9.59 -1.97 -24.29
N GLY A 164 -8.95 -0.81 -24.25
CA GLY A 164 -9.47 0.41 -23.62
C GLY A 164 -8.77 0.85 -22.32
N SER A 165 -7.92 0.02 -21.72
CA SER A 165 -7.34 0.25 -20.38
C SER A 165 -5.81 0.41 -20.40
N THR A 166 -5.22 0.78 -21.55
CA THR A 166 -3.76 0.90 -21.76
C THR A 166 -3.05 1.72 -20.69
N ILE A 167 -3.58 2.92 -20.40
CA ILE A 167 -2.94 3.83 -19.45
C ILE A 167 -2.97 3.25 -18.04
N SER A 168 -4.10 2.68 -17.62
CA SER A 168 -4.25 2.04 -16.31
C SER A 168 -3.28 0.87 -16.15
N SER A 169 -3.20 -0.03 -17.14
CA SER A 169 -2.28 -1.17 -17.11
C SER A 169 -0.81 -0.74 -17.04
N HIS A 170 -0.42 0.34 -17.74
CA HIS A 170 0.93 0.90 -17.63
C HIS A 170 1.16 1.49 -16.25
N THR A 171 0.24 2.31 -15.74
CA THR A 171 0.37 2.91 -14.41
C THR A 171 0.51 1.85 -13.33
N PHE A 172 -0.37 0.84 -13.28
CA PHE A 172 -0.27 -0.23 -12.28
C PHE A 172 1.05 -1.00 -12.39
N PHE A 173 1.50 -1.32 -13.60
CA PHE A 173 2.78 -1.99 -13.80
C PHE A 173 3.94 -1.18 -13.23
N PHE A 174 4.03 0.11 -13.60
CA PHE A 174 5.14 0.96 -13.16
C PHE A 174 5.10 1.25 -11.66
N GLU A 175 3.92 1.48 -11.10
CA GLU A 175 3.79 1.70 -9.67
C GLU A 175 4.14 0.43 -8.87
N MET A 176 3.75 -0.77 -9.34
CA MET A 176 4.22 -2.03 -8.74
C MET A 176 5.74 -2.23 -8.88
N LYS A 177 6.36 -1.85 -10.01
CA LYS A 177 7.83 -1.86 -10.12
C LYS A 177 8.49 -0.91 -9.12
N ASN A 178 7.91 0.28 -8.91
CA ASN A 178 8.44 1.24 -7.96
C ASN A 178 8.30 0.74 -6.52
N MET A 179 7.17 0.13 -6.17
CA MET A 179 6.98 -0.54 -4.89
C MET A 179 8.07 -1.60 -4.64
N LEU A 180 8.33 -2.46 -5.63
CA LEU A 180 9.39 -3.47 -5.54
C LEU A 180 10.78 -2.85 -5.38
N LEU A 181 11.07 -1.77 -6.13
CA LEU A 181 12.36 -1.07 -6.04
C LEU A 181 12.56 -0.51 -4.64
N VAL A 182 11.57 0.21 -4.11
CA VAL A 182 11.65 0.81 -2.78
C VAL A 182 11.70 -0.27 -1.70
N PHE A 183 11.01 -1.38 -1.88
CA PHE A 183 11.05 -2.52 -0.97
C PHE A 183 12.46 -3.15 -0.88
N GLU A 184 13.14 -3.35 -2.01
CA GLU A 184 14.49 -3.93 -2.03
C GLU A 184 15.57 -2.94 -1.55
N GLU A 185 15.50 -1.67 -1.97
CA GLU A 185 16.57 -0.69 -1.74
C GLU A 185 16.45 0.06 -0.40
N TYR A 186 15.23 0.25 0.09
CA TYR A 186 14.94 1.09 1.27
C TYR A 186 13.94 0.45 2.24
N GLY A 187 13.37 -0.70 1.89
CA GLY A 187 12.27 -1.34 2.59
C GLY A 187 12.68 -2.04 3.89
N PRO A 188 11.74 -2.78 4.50
CA PRO A 188 12.01 -3.65 5.66
C PRO A 188 13.09 -4.70 5.40
N GLU A 189 13.32 -5.03 4.13
CA GLU A 189 14.33 -5.98 3.66
C GLU A 189 15.55 -5.28 3.05
N ALA A 190 15.73 -3.96 3.19
CA ALA A 190 16.96 -3.27 2.76
C ALA A 190 18.13 -3.54 3.73
N GLU A 191 19.37 -3.55 3.22
CA GLU A 191 20.59 -3.63 4.05
C GLU A 191 21.11 -2.27 4.51
#